data_AF-A0A518LPJ4-F1
#
_entry.id   AF-A0A518LPJ4-F1
#
_cell.length_a   1.000
_cell.length_b   1.000
_cell.length_c   1.000
_cell.angle_alpha   90.00
_cell.angle_beta   90.00
_cell.angle_gamma   90.00
#
_symmetry.space_group_name_H-M   'P 1'
#
loop_
_entity.id
_entity.type
_entity.pdbx_description
1 polymer ?
#
loop_
_entity_poly.entity_id
_entity_poly.type
_entity_poly.pdbx_seq_one_letter_code
_entity_poly.pdbx_strand_id
1 'polypeptide(L)'
;MFVGVGLTVWLWTGEGRSEPPTIVAMTPPVVATPIEPSPPAPWDPKTAILESDPKVSYFGLPLEGKTIGLVVDNDRTMAPFIDRLAAVTNSLTRSEHLQGRRFGIVRPVNRDRSNIVEVAEPSGDLEGARGVLVSRVPTGDTDLPRALLTTRGWYADQLFLVLSKPVDDVQMALLTQAAEQSGAVTHVVALGQAATQDLTPIADATGGRFIPVTDDLLDDLVRRSE
;
A
#
# COMPACT_ATOMS: atom_id res chain seq x y z
N MET A 1 -2.49 -11.06 56.04
CA MET A 1 -3.02 -10.12 55.02
C MET A 1 -2.85 -8.71 55.58
N PHE A 2 -2.05 -7.90 54.90
CA PHE A 2 -1.57 -6.58 55.32
C PHE A 2 -2.66 -5.51 55.25
N VAL A 3 -2.75 -4.67 56.29
CA VAL A 3 -3.02 -3.21 56.31
C VAL A 3 -2.67 -2.75 57.75
N GLY A 4 -2.00 -1.66 58.09
CA GLY A 4 -1.38 -0.57 57.36
C GLY A 4 -0.74 0.40 58.37
N VAL A 5 0.36 1.02 57.95
CA VAL A 5 0.76 2.43 58.07
C VAL A 5 0.52 3.17 59.40
N GLY A 6 1.61 3.73 59.96
CA GLY A 6 1.56 4.85 60.90
C GLY A 6 2.91 5.53 61.05
N LEU A 7 3.10 6.67 60.37
CA LEU A 7 4.21 7.60 60.57
C LEU A 7 4.30 8.04 62.05
N THR A 8 5.50 8.27 62.55
CA THR A 8 5.69 9.25 63.63
C THR A 8 6.88 10.14 63.33
N VAL A 9 6.59 11.42 63.22
CA VAL A 9 7.52 12.53 63.06
C VAL A 9 8.16 12.80 64.42
N TRP A 10 9.49 12.85 64.47
CA TRP A 10 10.21 13.49 65.57
C TRP A 10 10.58 14.91 65.13
N LEU A 11 9.90 15.90 65.72
CA LEU A 11 10.31 17.31 65.64
C LEU A 11 11.23 17.58 66.83
N TRP A 12 12.53 17.76 66.56
CA TRP A 12 13.48 18.34 67.49
C TRP A 12 13.66 19.82 67.16
N THR A 13 13.52 20.65 68.18
CA THR A 13 13.62 22.11 68.16
C THR A 13 15.06 22.56 67.93
N GLY A 14 15.23 23.58 67.09
CA GLY A 14 16.48 24.33 66.98
C GLY A 14 16.22 25.72 66.40
N GLU A 15 16.22 26.72 67.26
CA GLU A 15 16.14 28.15 66.92
C GLU A 15 17.35 28.57 66.08
N GLY A 16 17.08 29.18 64.93
CA GLY A 16 18.09 29.79 64.05
C GLY A 16 17.55 31.04 63.39
N ARG A 17 17.89 32.20 63.98
CA ARG A 17 17.89 33.58 63.45
C ARG A 17 17.14 33.84 62.14
N SER A 18 16.03 34.58 62.23
CA SER A 18 15.26 35.11 61.10
C SER A 18 15.97 36.29 60.43
N GLU A 19 16.49 36.11 59.23
CA GLU A 19 16.66 37.21 58.26
C GLU A 19 15.32 37.47 57.57
N PRO A 20 14.97 38.73 57.22
CA PRO A 20 13.75 38.99 56.48
C PRO A 20 13.86 38.39 55.06
N PRO A 21 12.82 37.68 54.57
CA PRO A 21 12.88 37.05 53.25
C PRO A 21 12.89 38.13 52.15
N THR A 22 13.90 38.08 51.29
CA THR A 22 13.90 38.75 49.98
C THR A 22 12.76 38.18 49.15
N ILE A 23 11.77 39.00 48.79
CA ILE A 23 10.72 38.63 47.86
C ILE A 23 11.35 38.54 46.47
N VAL A 24 11.68 37.32 46.04
CA VAL A 24 11.96 37.03 44.64
C VAL A 24 10.61 36.97 43.92
N ALA A 25 10.35 37.94 43.04
CA ALA A 25 9.20 37.88 42.16
C ALA A 25 9.36 36.66 41.24
N MET A 26 8.67 35.56 41.56
CA MET A 26 8.59 34.41 40.68
C MET A 26 7.72 34.78 39.48
N THR A 27 8.34 35.00 38.33
CA THR A 27 7.62 35.01 37.04
C THR A 27 6.90 33.67 36.92
N PRO A 28 5.56 33.63 36.71
CA PRO A 28 4.87 32.36 36.58
C PRO A 28 5.43 31.60 35.37
N PRO A 29 5.61 30.27 35.48
CA PRO A 29 6.02 29.48 34.33
C PRO A 29 4.96 29.63 33.24
N VAL A 30 5.40 30.07 32.05
CA VAL A 30 4.56 30.07 30.85
C VAL A 30 4.20 28.62 30.58
N VAL A 31 2.95 28.25 30.84
CA VAL A 31 2.40 26.96 30.44
C VAL A 31 2.37 26.96 28.93
N ALA A 32 3.34 26.30 28.30
CA ALA A 32 3.30 26.03 26.88
C ALA A 32 2.04 25.22 26.60
N THR A 33 1.11 25.79 25.84
CA THR A 33 -0.04 25.05 25.31
C THR A 33 0.48 23.82 24.56
N PRO A 34 -0.07 22.61 24.80
CA PRO A 34 0.28 21.43 24.02
C PRO A 34 0.10 21.77 22.54
N ILE A 35 1.19 21.67 21.77
CA ILE A 35 1.10 21.74 20.31
C ILE A 35 0.36 20.47 19.92
N GLU A 36 -0.92 20.61 19.60
CA GLU A 36 -1.68 19.52 18.99
C GLU A 36 -0.93 19.13 17.70
N PRO A 37 -0.49 17.86 17.57
CA PRO A 37 0.27 17.46 16.39
C PRO A 37 -0.64 17.68 15.18
N SER A 38 -0.17 18.48 14.22
CA SER A 38 -0.87 18.66 12.96
C SER A 38 -1.20 17.29 12.37
N PRO A 39 -2.43 17.08 11.86
CA PRO A 39 -2.76 15.84 11.20
C PRO A 39 -1.73 15.57 10.09
N PRO A 40 -1.33 14.30 9.89
CA PRO A 40 -0.35 13.95 8.87
C PRO A 40 -0.81 14.50 7.52
N ALA A 41 0.14 15.01 6.73
CA ALA A 41 -0.15 15.49 5.39
C ALA A 41 -0.88 14.39 4.60
N PRO A 42 -1.88 14.76 3.77
CA PRO A 42 -2.55 13.79 2.92
C PRO A 42 -1.52 13.08 2.03
N TRP A 43 -1.66 11.76 1.90
CA TRP A 43 -0.77 10.95 1.09
C TRP A 43 -0.86 11.36 -0.38
N ASP A 44 0.28 11.68 -1.00
CA ASP A 44 0.38 12.07 -2.40
C ASP A 44 1.03 10.94 -3.22
N PRO A 45 0.30 10.30 -4.17
CA PRO A 45 0.84 9.22 -4.97
C PRO A 45 2.09 9.60 -5.78
N LYS A 46 2.13 10.82 -6.31
CA LYS A 46 3.25 11.27 -7.13
C LYS A 46 4.53 11.35 -6.31
N THR A 47 4.48 12.03 -5.17
CA THR A 47 5.62 12.12 -4.25
C THR A 47 6.03 10.74 -3.74
N ALA A 48 5.06 9.89 -3.36
CA ALA A 48 5.33 8.52 -2.93
C ALA A 48 6.09 7.72 -3.99
N ILE A 49 5.68 7.79 -5.27
CA ILE A 49 6.40 7.11 -6.37
C ILE A 49 7.83 7.65 -6.52
N LEU A 50 8.00 8.98 -6.56
CA LEU A 50 9.30 9.61 -6.80
C LEU A 50 10.31 9.34 -5.68
N GLU A 51 9.85 9.27 -4.43
CA GLU A 51 10.72 9.05 -3.26
C GLU A 51 10.96 7.57 -2.94
N SER A 52 10.15 6.67 -3.49
CA SER A 52 10.23 5.24 -3.20
C SER A 52 11.35 4.51 -3.96
N ASP A 53 11.83 3.39 -3.41
CA ASP A 53 12.68 2.45 -4.13
C ASP A 53 11.82 1.35 -4.80
N PRO A 54 11.83 1.22 -6.14
CA PRO A 54 11.03 0.21 -6.85
C PRO A 54 11.45 -1.24 -6.56
N LYS A 55 12.61 -1.45 -5.90
CA LYS A 55 13.06 -2.79 -5.47
C LYS A 55 12.40 -3.23 -4.16
N VAL A 56 11.79 -2.32 -3.40
CA VAL A 56 11.22 -2.64 -2.07
C VAL A 56 9.77 -2.19 -1.90
N SER A 57 9.26 -1.42 -2.86
CA SER A 57 7.92 -0.87 -2.92
C SER A 57 7.31 -1.12 -4.29
N TYR A 58 5.98 -1.10 -4.37
CA TYR A 58 5.27 -1.18 -5.65
C TYR A 58 4.49 0.12 -5.86
N PHE A 59 4.88 0.90 -6.87
CA PHE A 59 4.32 2.22 -7.18
C PHE A 59 4.20 3.16 -5.97
N GLY A 60 5.28 3.28 -5.18
CA GLY A 60 5.32 4.17 -4.02
C GLY A 60 4.77 3.58 -2.73
N LEU A 61 4.18 2.38 -2.75
CA LEU A 61 3.66 1.73 -1.56
C LEU A 61 4.59 0.62 -1.06
N PRO A 62 4.91 0.60 0.25
CA PRO A 62 5.64 -0.52 0.82
C PRO A 62 4.83 -1.82 0.68
N LEU A 63 5.55 -2.93 0.54
CA LEU A 63 4.93 -4.24 0.55
C LEU A 63 4.58 -4.65 1.98
N GLU A 64 3.30 -4.86 2.25
CA GLU A 64 2.78 -5.21 3.58
C GLU A 64 2.23 -6.64 3.61
N GLY A 65 2.50 -7.36 4.70
CA GLY A 65 2.05 -8.74 4.87
C GLY A 65 2.93 -9.81 4.21
N LYS A 66 2.46 -11.06 4.25
CA LYS A 66 3.19 -12.26 3.80
C LYS A 66 2.79 -12.68 2.38
N THR A 67 1.58 -12.36 1.94
CA THR A 67 1.06 -12.76 0.63
C THR A 67 0.67 -11.53 -0.18
N ILE A 68 1.38 -11.28 -1.28
CA ILE A 68 1.18 -10.14 -2.17
C ILE A 68 0.62 -10.65 -3.51
N GLY A 69 -0.42 -10.00 -4.03
CA GLY A 69 -0.99 -10.35 -5.33
C GLY A 69 -1.08 -9.17 -6.29
N LEU A 70 -0.89 -9.42 -7.57
CA LEU A 70 -1.09 -8.46 -8.64
C LEU A 70 -2.22 -8.98 -9.53
N VAL A 71 -3.21 -8.13 -9.81
CA VAL A 71 -4.27 -8.41 -10.78
C VAL A 71 -4.09 -7.42 -11.92
N VAL A 72 -3.57 -7.88 -13.06
CA VAL A 72 -3.17 -7.01 -14.16
C VAL A 72 -4.14 -7.15 -15.31
N ASP A 73 -4.74 -6.05 -15.73
CA ASP A 73 -5.58 -6.03 -16.92
C ASP A 73 -4.81 -6.49 -18.16
N ASN A 74 -5.47 -7.32 -18.96
CA ASN A 74 -4.97 -7.82 -20.24
C ASN A 74 -5.71 -7.21 -21.44
N ASP A 75 -6.39 -6.08 -21.21
CA ASP A 75 -7.02 -5.29 -22.25
C ASP A 75 -5.97 -4.74 -23.23
N ARG A 76 -6.36 -4.50 -24.49
CA ARG A 76 -5.45 -3.97 -25.52
C ARG A 76 -4.85 -2.62 -25.14
N THR A 77 -5.53 -1.83 -24.33
CA THR A 77 -5.03 -0.56 -23.78
C THR A 77 -3.80 -0.75 -22.87
N MET A 78 -3.50 -1.97 -22.40
CA MET A 78 -2.31 -2.28 -21.62
C MET A 78 -1.06 -2.45 -22.49
N ALA A 79 -1.20 -2.60 -23.81
CA ALA A 79 -0.10 -2.84 -24.75
C ALA A 79 1.08 -1.83 -24.62
N PRO A 80 0.88 -0.50 -24.52
CA PRO A 80 1.99 0.44 -24.36
C PRO A 80 2.66 0.41 -22.97
N PHE A 81 2.08 -0.29 -21.99
CA PHE A 81 2.54 -0.28 -20.60
C PHE A 81 3.11 -1.62 -20.14
N ILE A 82 2.71 -2.73 -20.77
CA ILE A 82 2.97 -4.07 -20.23
C ILE A 82 4.46 -4.39 -20.08
N ASP A 83 5.32 -3.95 -21.01
CA ASP A 83 6.76 -4.19 -20.93
C ASP A 83 7.41 -3.36 -19.81
N ARG A 84 6.97 -2.11 -19.64
CA ARG A 84 7.41 -1.21 -18.56
C ARG A 84 6.95 -1.73 -17.19
N LEU A 85 5.69 -2.14 -17.09
CA LEU A 85 5.13 -2.79 -15.90
C LEU A 85 5.87 -4.08 -15.55
N ALA A 86 6.21 -4.89 -16.57
CA ALA A 86 7.00 -6.09 -16.39
C ALA A 86 8.41 -5.78 -15.88
N ALA A 87 9.07 -4.73 -16.37
CA ALA A 87 10.38 -4.32 -15.89
C ALA A 87 10.36 -3.95 -14.39
N VAL A 88 9.41 -3.10 -13.98
CA VAL A 88 9.24 -2.71 -12.57
C VAL A 88 8.92 -3.92 -11.70
N THR A 89 7.95 -4.74 -12.12
CA THR A 89 7.54 -5.94 -11.36
C THR A 89 8.68 -6.95 -11.27
N ASN A 90 9.42 -7.17 -12.36
CA ASN A 90 10.57 -8.07 -12.39
C ASN A 90 11.69 -7.59 -11.46
N SER A 91 11.93 -6.27 -11.36
CA SER A 91 12.92 -5.72 -10.44
C SER A 91 12.53 -5.97 -8.99
N LEU A 92 11.27 -5.71 -8.63
CA LEU A 92 10.73 -6.04 -7.31
C LEU A 92 10.87 -7.54 -6.99
N THR A 93 10.47 -8.43 -7.90
CA THR A 93 10.59 -9.90 -7.70
C THR A 93 12.03 -10.41 -7.59
N ARG A 94 13.04 -9.65 -8.02
CA ARG A 94 14.45 -10.02 -7.82
C ARG A 94 15.00 -9.55 -6.48
N SER A 95 14.29 -8.69 -5.76
CA SER A 95 14.80 -8.12 -4.52
C SER A 95 14.71 -9.10 -3.37
N GLU A 96 15.63 -8.95 -2.41
CA GLU A 96 15.62 -9.74 -1.18
C GLU A 96 14.38 -9.46 -0.31
N HIS A 97 13.71 -8.32 -0.52
CA HIS A 97 12.53 -7.92 0.25
C HIS A 97 11.27 -8.76 -0.02
N LEU A 98 11.23 -9.45 -1.17
CA LEU A 98 10.20 -10.45 -1.47
C LEU A 98 10.60 -11.86 -1.03
N GLN A 99 11.83 -12.11 -0.59
CA GLN A 99 12.21 -13.42 -0.07
C GLN A 99 11.39 -13.74 1.18
N GLY A 100 10.88 -14.98 1.25
CA GLY A 100 10.03 -15.43 2.34
C GLY A 100 8.57 -14.97 2.26
N ARG A 101 8.19 -14.20 1.22
CA ARG A 101 6.79 -13.84 0.93
C ARG A 101 6.23 -14.71 -0.19
N ARG A 102 4.91 -14.92 -0.18
CA ARG A 102 4.17 -15.47 -1.32
C ARG A 102 3.83 -14.33 -2.27
N PHE A 103 4.07 -14.55 -3.55
CA PHE A 103 3.81 -13.56 -4.58
C PHE A 103 3.04 -14.19 -5.72
N GLY A 104 2.02 -13.51 -6.21
CA GLY A 104 1.25 -14.02 -7.33
C GLY A 104 0.77 -12.96 -8.30
N ILE A 105 0.57 -13.38 -9.55
CA ILE A 105 0.04 -12.55 -10.63
C ILE A 105 -1.15 -13.24 -11.26
N VAL A 106 -2.24 -12.49 -11.42
CA VAL A 106 -3.44 -12.90 -12.16
C VAL A 106 -3.60 -12.02 -13.40
N ARG A 107 -3.79 -12.65 -14.55
CA ARG A 107 -4.17 -11.97 -15.81
C ARG A 107 -5.42 -12.61 -16.43
N PRO A 108 -6.51 -11.87 -16.65
CA PRO A 108 -7.66 -12.36 -17.40
C PRO A 108 -7.37 -12.36 -18.90
N VAL A 109 -7.29 -13.51 -19.58
CA VAL A 109 -6.92 -13.55 -21.02
C VAL A 109 -8.13 -13.41 -21.96
N ASN A 110 -9.32 -13.85 -21.54
CA ASN A 110 -10.54 -13.75 -22.35
C ASN A 110 -11.79 -13.81 -21.45
N ARG A 111 -12.78 -12.94 -21.71
CA ARG A 111 -14.08 -12.88 -21.01
C ARG A 111 -14.94 -14.14 -21.23
N ASP A 112 -14.93 -14.69 -22.44
CA ASP A 112 -15.80 -15.82 -22.87
C ASP A 112 -15.18 -17.20 -22.61
N ARG A 113 -13.84 -17.26 -22.54
CA ARG A 113 -13.09 -18.46 -22.19
C ARG A 113 -12.22 -18.09 -21.03
N SER A 114 -12.66 -18.42 -19.83
CA SER A 114 -12.09 -18.06 -18.53
C SER A 114 -10.66 -18.57 -18.31
N ASN A 115 -9.76 -18.16 -19.18
CA ASN A 115 -8.34 -18.44 -19.16
C ASN A 115 -7.74 -17.36 -18.29
N ILE A 116 -7.77 -17.61 -16.99
CA ILE A 116 -7.07 -16.82 -16.00
C ILE A 116 -5.68 -17.45 -15.89
N VAL A 117 -4.64 -16.67 -16.17
CA VAL A 117 -3.27 -17.10 -15.86
C VAL A 117 -3.04 -16.72 -14.41
N GLU A 118 -3.14 -17.72 -13.54
CA GLU A 118 -2.87 -17.63 -12.12
C GLU A 118 -1.48 -18.20 -11.86
N VAL A 119 -0.61 -17.42 -11.26
CA VAL A 119 0.65 -17.92 -10.72
C VAL A 119 0.72 -17.46 -9.28
N ALA A 120 0.74 -18.39 -8.33
CA ALA A 120 0.91 -18.15 -6.92
C ALA A 120 2.12 -18.95 -6.45
N GLU A 121 3.28 -18.32 -6.39
CA GLU A 121 4.53 -19.03 -6.10
C GLU A 121 4.78 -19.15 -4.59
N PRO A 122 5.17 -20.33 -4.10
CA PRO A 122 5.73 -20.47 -2.77
C PRO A 122 7.08 -19.74 -2.71
N SER A 123 7.34 -19.07 -1.58
CA SER A 123 8.54 -18.28 -1.33
C SER A 123 9.82 -19.00 -1.78
N GLY A 124 10.48 -18.50 -2.83
CA GLY A 124 11.78 -19.02 -3.26
C GLY A 124 11.97 -19.17 -4.78
N ASP A 125 10.89 -19.41 -5.52
CA ASP A 125 10.95 -19.51 -6.99
C ASP A 125 9.94 -18.57 -7.64
N LEU A 126 10.41 -17.39 -8.09
CA LEU A 126 9.57 -16.37 -8.73
C LEU A 126 9.64 -16.44 -10.27
N GLU A 127 10.24 -17.49 -10.84
CA GLU A 127 10.44 -17.59 -12.30
C GLU A 127 9.11 -17.64 -13.06
N GLY A 128 8.13 -18.38 -12.54
CA GLY A 128 6.78 -18.46 -13.12
C GLY A 128 6.09 -17.10 -13.15
N ALA A 129 6.14 -16.34 -12.05
CA ALA A 129 5.52 -15.01 -11.95
C ALA A 129 6.11 -14.03 -12.98
N ARG A 130 7.43 -14.08 -13.21
CA ARG A 130 8.13 -13.23 -14.19
C ARG A 130 7.71 -13.51 -15.63
N GLY A 131 7.48 -14.78 -15.95
CA GLY A 131 7.02 -15.19 -17.29
C GLY A 131 5.59 -14.73 -17.62
N VAL A 132 4.73 -14.54 -16.63
CA VAL A 132 3.31 -14.21 -16.85
C VAL A 132 3.11 -12.86 -17.52
N LEU A 133 3.87 -11.82 -17.16
CA LEU A 133 3.67 -10.48 -17.73
C LEU A 133 4.18 -10.37 -19.17
N VAL A 134 5.32 -10.99 -19.48
CA VAL A 134 5.99 -10.87 -20.80
C VAL A 134 5.45 -11.87 -21.83
N SER A 135 4.84 -12.98 -21.41
CA SER A 135 4.54 -14.10 -22.31
C SER A 135 3.38 -13.89 -23.28
N ARG A 136 2.55 -12.84 -23.14
CA ARG A 136 1.31 -12.68 -23.94
C ARG A 136 0.96 -11.23 -24.24
N VAL A 137 0.75 -10.96 -25.54
CA VAL A 137 0.18 -9.71 -26.07
C VAL A 137 -1.24 -9.52 -25.50
N PRO A 138 -1.58 -8.33 -24.99
CA PRO A 138 -2.93 -8.05 -24.50
C PRO A 138 -4.01 -8.26 -25.58
N THR A 139 -5.12 -8.91 -25.21
CA THR A 139 -6.08 -9.52 -26.15
C THR A 139 -7.37 -8.70 -26.32
N GLY A 140 -7.81 -7.97 -25.29
CA GLY A 140 -8.86 -6.94 -25.38
C GLY A 140 -10.16 -7.18 -24.62
N ASP A 141 -10.52 -8.43 -24.31
CA ASP A 141 -11.75 -8.73 -23.56
C ASP A 141 -11.40 -9.36 -22.23
N THR A 142 -11.49 -8.57 -21.16
CA THR A 142 -11.05 -8.95 -19.82
C THR A 142 -12.20 -8.99 -18.82
N ASP A 143 -12.20 -10.01 -17.98
CA ASP A 143 -13.10 -10.13 -16.82
C ASP A 143 -12.29 -9.87 -15.55
N LEU A 144 -12.06 -8.59 -15.28
CA LEU A 144 -11.28 -8.12 -14.13
C LEU A 144 -11.95 -8.46 -12.78
N PRO A 145 -13.27 -8.30 -12.58
CA PRO A 145 -13.91 -8.72 -11.33
C PRO A 145 -13.66 -10.20 -11.03
N ARG A 146 -13.78 -11.06 -12.04
CA ARG A 146 -13.49 -12.49 -11.87
C ARG A 146 -12.02 -12.77 -11.57
N ALA A 147 -11.09 -12.08 -12.24
CA ALA A 147 -9.67 -12.19 -11.94
C ALA A 147 -9.32 -11.72 -10.52
N LEU A 148 -10.00 -10.69 -10.01
CA LEU A 148 -9.84 -10.27 -8.63
C LEU A 148 -10.40 -11.32 -7.67
N LEU A 149 -11.56 -11.92 -7.97
CA LEU A 149 -12.14 -12.97 -7.13
C LEU A 149 -11.32 -14.27 -7.08
N THR A 150 -10.49 -14.58 -8.08
CA THR A 150 -9.60 -15.74 -8.01
C THR A 150 -8.55 -15.63 -6.90
N THR A 151 -8.19 -14.42 -6.48
CA THR A 151 -7.20 -14.22 -5.41
C THR A 151 -7.76 -14.54 -4.02
N ARG A 152 -9.08 -14.72 -3.86
CA ARG A 152 -9.72 -15.03 -2.57
C ARG A 152 -9.12 -16.30 -1.91
N GLY A 153 -8.71 -17.28 -2.70
CA GLY A 153 -8.08 -18.50 -2.21
C GLY A 153 -6.62 -18.32 -1.77
N TRP A 154 -6.00 -17.18 -2.07
CA TRP A 154 -4.60 -16.93 -1.76
C TRP A 154 -4.38 -16.55 -0.31
N TYR A 155 -5.41 -16.00 0.35
CA TYR A 155 -5.28 -15.28 1.61
C TYR A 155 -4.23 -14.17 1.48
N ALA A 156 -4.39 -13.35 0.44
CA ALA A 156 -3.53 -12.20 0.20
C ALA A 156 -3.73 -11.18 1.33
N ASP A 157 -2.63 -10.61 1.82
CA ASP A 157 -2.68 -9.47 2.73
C ASP A 157 -2.85 -8.18 1.92
N GLN A 158 -2.19 -8.11 0.77
CA GLN A 158 -2.16 -6.94 -0.10
C GLN A 158 -2.35 -7.34 -1.57
N LEU A 159 -3.20 -6.60 -2.27
CA LEU A 159 -3.43 -6.74 -3.71
C LEU A 159 -3.16 -5.42 -4.44
N PHE A 160 -2.62 -5.52 -5.64
CA PHE A 160 -2.48 -4.41 -6.58
C PHE A 160 -3.29 -4.70 -7.84
N LEU A 161 -4.41 -4.01 -8.00
CA LEU A 161 -5.23 -4.04 -9.21
C LEU A 161 -4.67 -3.02 -10.21
N VAL A 162 -4.14 -3.49 -11.33
CA VAL A 162 -3.50 -2.66 -12.36
C VAL A 162 -4.41 -2.55 -13.59
N LEU A 163 -4.77 -1.33 -13.96
CA LEU A 163 -5.76 -1.01 -15.00
C LEU A 163 -5.19 0.01 -15.99
N SER A 164 -5.54 -0.10 -17.27
CA SER A 164 -5.15 0.87 -18.32
C SER A 164 -6.32 1.54 -19.03
N LYS A 165 -7.52 0.95 -18.94
CA LYS A 165 -8.77 1.49 -19.50
C LYS A 165 -9.69 2.04 -18.40
N PRO A 166 -10.57 3.00 -18.74
CA PRO A 166 -11.67 3.36 -17.85
C PRO A 166 -12.62 2.18 -17.66
N VAL A 167 -13.31 2.16 -16.52
CA VAL A 167 -14.36 1.19 -16.18
C VAL A 167 -15.71 1.91 -16.13
N ASP A 168 -16.77 1.26 -16.60
CA ASP A 168 -18.12 1.80 -16.46
C ASP A 168 -18.67 1.61 -15.03
N ASP A 169 -19.82 2.22 -14.72
CA ASP A 169 -20.41 2.18 -13.38
C ASP A 169 -20.72 0.74 -12.91
N VAL A 170 -21.10 -0.14 -13.83
CA VAL A 170 -21.41 -1.54 -13.52
C VAL A 170 -20.12 -2.27 -13.15
N GLN A 171 -19.07 -2.09 -13.94
CA GLN A 171 -17.77 -2.68 -13.69
C GLN A 171 -17.12 -2.11 -12.43
N MET A 172 -17.27 -0.81 -12.15
CA MET A 172 -16.84 -0.18 -10.91
C MET A 172 -17.47 -0.87 -9.71
N ALA A 173 -18.81 -1.01 -9.70
CA ALA A 173 -19.53 -1.66 -8.60
C ALA A 173 -19.10 -3.13 -8.41
N LEU A 174 -18.90 -3.86 -9.51
CA LEU A 174 -18.43 -5.24 -9.48
C LEU A 174 -16.99 -5.36 -8.97
N LEU A 175 -16.10 -4.44 -9.35
CA LEU A 175 -14.72 -4.41 -8.88
C LEU A 175 -14.63 -4.04 -7.40
N THR A 176 -15.40 -3.05 -6.95
CA THR A 176 -15.51 -2.69 -5.53
C THR A 176 -15.98 -3.90 -4.72
N GLN A 177 -17.05 -4.57 -5.14
CA GLN A 177 -17.54 -5.77 -4.47
C GLN A 177 -16.51 -6.91 -4.50
N ALA A 178 -15.82 -7.12 -5.61
CA ALA A 178 -14.79 -8.14 -5.73
C ALA A 178 -13.57 -7.86 -4.83
N ALA A 179 -13.19 -6.58 -4.68
CA ALA A 179 -12.12 -6.16 -3.77
C ALA A 179 -12.49 -6.49 -2.31
N GLU A 180 -13.69 -6.14 -1.86
CA GLU A 180 -14.19 -6.50 -0.52
C GLU A 180 -14.18 -8.03 -0.31
N GLN A 181 -14.66 -8.79 -1.31
CA GLN A 181 -14.73 -10.24 -1.24
C GLN A 181 -13.38 -10.94 -1.29
N SER A 182 -12.33 -10.27 -1.78
CA SER A 182 -10.97 -10.81 -1.76
C SER A 182 -10.43 -10.98 -0.35
N GLY A 183 -10.88 -10.13 0.59
CA GLY A 183 -10.41 -10.08 1.98
C GLY A 183 -9.03 -9.43 2.17
N ALA A 184 -8.42 -8.91 1.10
CA ALA A 184 -7.12 -8.26 1.11
C ALA A 184 -7.24 -6.73 1.01
N VAL A 185 -6.22 -5.99 1.46
CA VAL A 185 -6.10 -4.55 1.17
C VAL A 185 -5.78 -4.38 -0.31
N THR A 186 -6.72 -3.85 -1.08
CA THR A 186 -6.62 -3.71 -2.53
C THR A 186 -6.25 -2.28 -2.89
N HIS A 187 -5.03 -2.09 -3.39
CA HIS A 187 -4.59 -0.86 -4.02
C HIS A 187 -4.92 -0.89 -5.51
N VAL A 188 -5.20 0.28 -6.09
CA VAL A 188 -5.54 0.44 -7.51
C VAL A 188 -4.44 1.26 -8.18
N VAL A 189 -3.70 0.64 -9.09
CA VAL A 189 -2.71 1.30 -9.94
C VAL A 189 -3.36 1.56 -11.30
N ALA A 190 -3.53 2.83 -11.63
CA ALA A 190 -4.18 3.23 -12.87
C ALA A 190 -3.18 3.85 -13.83
N LEU A 191 -3.09 3.30 -15.03
CA LEU A 191 -2.21 3.71 -16.11
C LEU A 191 -3.05 4.33 -17.24
N GLY A 192 -2.44 5.15 -18.09
CA GLY A 192 -3.06 5.66 -19.31
C GLY A 192 -4.42 6.32 -19.06
N GLN A 193 -5.47 5.85 -19.74
CA GLN A 193 -6.82 6.43 -19.61
C GLN A 193 -7.44 6.16 -18.23
N ALA A 194 -7.15 5.00 -17.62
CA ALA A 194 -7.63 4.69 -16.27
C ALA A 194 -7.16 5.73 -15.24
N ALA A 195 -5.94 6.27 -15.41
CA ALA A 195 -5.37 7.28 -14.50
C ALA A 195 -6.16 8.59 -14.48
N THR A 196 -7.02 8.83 -15.48
CA THR A 196 -7.87 10.03 -15.59
C THR A 196 -9.24 9.85 -14.95
N GLN A 197 -9.60 8.62 -14.58
CA GLN A 197 -10.85 8.29 -13.90
C GLN A 197 -10.60 8.18 -12.40
N ASP A 198 -11.55 8.64 -11.59
CA ASP A 198 -11.53 8.37 -10.16
C ASP A 198 -11.90 6.91 -9.89
N LEU A 199 -10.90 6.10 -9.52
CA LEU A 199 -11.07 4.69 -9.13
C LEU A 199 -10.91 4.49 -7.61
N THR A 200 -10.87 5.58 -6.84
CA THR A 200 -10.80 5.55 -5.37
C THR A 200 -11.84 4.65 -4.71
N PRO A 201 -13.10 4.57 -5.19
CA PRO A 201 -14.09 3.68 -4.58
C PRO A 201 -13.71 2.20 -4.52
N ILE A 202 -12.88 1.70 -5.45
CA ILE A 202 -12.41 0.30 -5.42
C ILE A 202 -11.37 0.12 -4.30
N ALA A 203 -10.45 1.08 -4.17
CA ALA A 203 -9.39 1.02 -3.17
C ALA A 203 -9.93 1.21 -1.75
N ASP A 204 -10.77 2.22 -1.55
CA ASP A 204 -11.33 2.60 -0.24
C ASP A 204 -12.16 1.50 0.39
N ALA A 205 -12.81 0.65 -0.42
CA ALA A 205 -13.60 -0.48 0.04
C ALA A 205 -12.80 -1.48 0.92
N THR A 206 -11.48 -1.45 0.81
CA THR A 206 -10.57 -2.32 1.57
C THR A 206 -9.52 -1.54 2.36
N GLY A 207 -9.66 -0.21 2.45
CA GLY A 207 -8.65 0.68 3.06
C GLY A 207 -7.36 0.80 2.24
N GLY A 208 -7.41 0.47 0.95
CA GLY A 208 -6.29 0.57 0.02
C GLY A 208 -6.00 2.01 -0.42
N ARG A 209 -5.28 2.15 -1.54
CA ARG A 209 -4.90 3.44 -2.12
C ARG A 209 -5.12 3.43 -3.61
N PHE A 210 -5.62 4.54 -4.15
CA PHE A 210 -5.65 4.80 -5.57
C PHE A 210 -4.37 5.52 -6.02
N ILE A 211 -3.74 5.02 -7.08
CA ILE A 211 -2.42 5.41 -7.55
C ILE A 211 -2.50 5.70 -9.05
N PRO A 212 -2.82 6.94 -9.45
CA PRO A 212 -2.73 7.35 -10.85
C PRO A 212 -1.26 7.49 -11.24
N VAL A 213 -0.85 6.79 -12.29
CA VAL A 213 0.54 6.78 -12.77
C VAL A 213 0.58 7.33 -14.18
N THR A 214 1.36 8.39 -14.37
CA THR A 214 1.64 8.96 -15.69
C THR A 214 2.77 8.18 -16.37
N ASP A 215 2.86 8.30 -17.69
CA ASP A 215 3.96 7.70 -18.47
C ASP A 215 5.34 8.11 -17.94
N ASP A 216 5.54 9.40 -17.62
CA ASP A 216 6.81 9.89 -17.06
C ASP A 216 7.18 9.22 -15.72
N LEU A 217 6.18 8.97 -14.86
CA LEU A 217 6.40 8.29 -13.58
C LEU A 217 6.72 6.81 -13.78
N LEU A 218 6.05 6.16 -14.73
CA LEU A 218 6.34 4.77 -15.08
C LEU A 218 7.73 4.63 -15.69
N ASP A 219 8.13 5.54 -16.58
CA ASP A 219 9.47 5.55 -17.20
C ASP A 219 10.57 5.82 -16.17
N ASP A 220 10.34 6.72 -15.21
CA ASP A 220 11.24 6.94 -14.09
C ASP A 220 11.38 5.70 -13.20
N LEU A 221 10.26 5.02 -12.88
CA LEU A 221 10.29 3.75 -12.15
C LEU A 221 11.08 2.68 -12.90
N VAL A 222 10.88 2.55 -14.22
CA VAL A 222 11.62 1.59 -15.05
C VAL A 222 13.12 1.88 -14.98
N ARG A 223 13.54 3.14 -15.18
CA ARG A 223 14.95 3.54 -15.10
C ARG A 223 15.58 3.26 -13.74
N ARG A 224 14.83 3.41 -12.64
CA ARG A 224 15.30 3.10 -11.29
C ARG A 224 15.21 1.60 -10.94
N SER A 225 14.53 0.82 -11.76
CA SER A 225 14.36 -0.62 -11.60
C SER A 225 15.49 -1.44 -12.23
N GLU A 226 16.31 -0.83 -13.10
CA GLU A 226 17.53 -1.44 -13.66
C GLU A 226 18.64 -1.63 -12.59
#